data_AF-A0A1F8N850-F1
#
_entry.id   AF-A0A1F8N850-F1
#
_cell.length_a   1.000
_cell.length_b   1.000
_cell.length_c   1.000
_cell.angle_alpha   90.00
_cell.angle_beta   90.00
_cell.angle_gamma   90.00
#
_symmetry.space_group_name_H-M   'P 1'
#
loop_
_entity.id
_entity.type
_entity.pdbx_description
1 polymer ?
#
loop_
_entity_poly.entity_id
_entity_poly.type
_entity_poly.pdbx_seq_one_letter_code
_entity_poly.pdbx_strand_id
1 'polypeptide(L)'
;MATRKTAKKTTQRKNLYLALTIAFFLAIIAIFIIDGYMGIYDTVTITTQEREEVIEPDYWSSDYPQYTWVDEGQDMNFRYELDNRRFSTYSAEAEAAIWFGETKQEVLLTQAVAIGGFDKEELSWTIDTSALRPADIPENQDFEFSVVITRDGVERRIIVRVSSPPIRY
;
A
#
# COMPACT_ATOMS: atom_id res chain seq x y z
N MET A 1 -45.45 59.86 1.65
CA MET A 1 -45.19 58.67 0.81
C MET A 1 -43.74 58.25 1.04
N ALA A 2 -43.46 57.35 1.99
CA ALA A 2 -42.09 57.05 2.42
C ALA A 2 -41.80 55.54 2.39
N THR A 3 -40.59 55.24 1.90
CA THR A 3 -39.73 54.09 2.21
C THR A 3 -40.23 52.66 1.93
N ARG A 4 -39.86 52.12 0.75
CA ARG A 4 -39.87 50.67 0.45
C ARG A 4 -38.58 50.16 -0.23
N LYS A 5 -37.43 50.85 -0.06
CA LYS A 5 -36.14 50.45 -0.69
C LYS A 5 -35.15 49.75 0.25
N THR A 6 -35.35 49.79 1.57
CA THR A 6 -34.42 49.24 2.56
C THR A 6 -34.50 47.72 2.71
N ALA A 7 -35.68 47.11 2.58
CA ALA A 7 -35.87 45.68 2.83
C ALA A 7 -35.12 44.76 1.83
N LYS A 8 -35.01 45.15 0.55
CA LYS A 8 -34.40 44.31 -0.50
C LYS A 8 -32.88 44.15 -0.32
N LYS A 9 -32.21 45.21 0.13
CA LYS A 9 -30.74 45.25 0.30
C LYS A 9 -30.28 44.41 1.49
N THR A 10 -31.09 44.31 2.54
CA THR A 10 -30.79 43.48 3.73
C THR A 10 -30.93 41.98 3.43
N THR A 11 -31.96 41.58 2.67
CA THR A 11 -32.13 40.19 2.22
C THR A 11 -31.00 39.74 1.29
N GLN A 12 -30.58 40.60 0.36
CA GLN A 12 -29.49 40.31 -0.57
C GLN A 12 -28.14 40.17 0.14
N ARG A 13 -27.88 40.97 1.19
CA ARG A 13 -26.69 40.85 2.04
C ARG A 13 -26.70 39.58 2.89
N LYS A 14 -27.86 39.17 3.43
CA LYS A 14 -27.98 37.91 4.19
C LYS A 14 -27.70 36.67 3.33
N ASN A 15 -28.16 36.67 2.08
CA ASN A 15 -27.87 35.60 1.13
C ASN A 15 -26.39 35.56 0.72
N LEU A 16 -25.71 36.72 0.68
CA LEU A 16 -24.28 36.79 0.41
C LEU A 16 -23.44 36.15 1.52
N TYR A 17 -23.73 36.48 2.79
CA TYR A 17 -23.00 35.86 3.91
C TYR A 17 -23.25 34.36 3.98
N LEU A 18 -24.48 33.91 3.72
CA LEU A 18 -24.78 32.48 3.64
C LEU A 18 -24.01 31.78 2.51
N ALA A 19 -24.00 32.35 1.31
CA ALA A 19 -23.26 31.80 0.18
C ALA A 19 -21.75 31.75 0.45
N LEU A 20 -21.19 32.78 1.08
CA LEU A 20 -19.77 32.82 1.47
C LEU A 20 -19.44 31.74 2.51
N THR A 21 -20.29 31.57 3.53
CA THR A 21 -20.12 30.52 4.53
C THR A 21 -20.16 29.13 3.88
N ILE A 22 -21.11 28.87 2.98
CA ILE A 22 -21.19 27.60 2.24
C ILE A 22 -19.93 27.39 1.41
N ALA A 23 -19.49 28.40 0.65
CA ALA A 23 -18.28 28.31 -0.16
C ALA A 23 -17.03 28.01 0.70
N PHE A 24 -16.95 28.60 1.89
CA PHE A 24 -15.85 28.36 2.82
C PHE A 24 -15.85 26.92 3.38
N PHE A 25 -17.03 26.40 3.76
CA PHE A 25 -17.16 25.01 4.17
C PHE A 25 -16.77 24.04 3.05
N LEU A 26 -17.24 24.29 1.82
CA LEU A 26 -16.87 23.47 0.66
C LEU A 26 -15.37 23.53 0.36
N ALA A 27 -14.74 24.70 0.50
CA ALA A 27 -13.30 24.84 0.33
C ALA A 27 -12.51 24.04 1.37
N ILE A 28 -12.93 24.07 2.64
CA ILE A 28 -12.30 23.25 3.70
C ILE A 28 -12.44 21.77 3.37
N ILE A 29 -13.64 21.31 3.02
CA ILE A 29 -13.89 19.91 2.65
C ILE A 29 -13.01 19.50 1.46
N ALA A 30 -12.90 20.36 0.44
CA ALA A 30 -12.07 20.10 -0.73
C ALA A 30 -10.59 19.95 -0.36
N ILE A 31 -10.07 20.75 0.57
CA ILE A 31 -8.69 20.60 1.07
C ILE A 31 -8.51 19.23 1.74
N PHE A 32 -9.43 18.82 2.60
CA PHE A 32 -9.35 17.49 3.24
C PHE A 32 -9.38 16.35 2.22
N ILE A 33 -10.20 16.44 1.18
CA ILE A 33 -10.24 15.43 0.12
C ILE A 33 -8.91 15.40 -0.64
N ILE A 34 -8.40 16.57 -1.03
CA ILE A 34 -7.17 16.64 -1.83
C ILE A 34 -5.95 16.18 -1.02
N ASP A 35 -5.85 16.57 0.26
CA ASP A 35 -4.69 16.28 1.10
C ASP A 35 -4.74 14.88 1.73
N GLY A 36 -5.93 14.41 2.12
CA GLY A 36 -6.08 13.15 2.86
C GLY A 36 -6.44 11.93 2.02
N TYR A 37 -7.00 12.12 0.82
CA TYR A 37 -7.51 11.01 0.00
C TYR A 37 -6.78 10.83 -1.34
N MET A 38 -6.14 11.87 -1.86
CA MET A 38 -5.44 11.79 -3.14
C MET A 38 -4.04 11.22 -2.93
N GLY A 39 -3.74 10.12 -3.61
CA GLY A 39 -2.45 9.47 -3.45
C GLY A 39 -2.35 8.21 -4.29
N ILE A 40 -1.19 7.57 -4.22
CA ILE A 40 -1.07 6.18 -4.62
C ILE A 40 -0.91 5.39 -3.34
N TYR A 41 -1.82 4.45 -3.13
CA TYR A 41 -1.86 3.60 -1.95
C TYR A 41 -1.49 2.19 -2.35
N ASP A 42 -0.81 1.50 -1.45
CA ASP A 42 -0.31 0.17 -1.74
C ASP A 42 -0.61 -0.80 -0.59
N THR A 43 -1.25 -1.91 -0.95
CA THR A 43 -1.67 -2.96 -0.01
C THR A 43 -0.98 -4.27 -0.39
N VAL A 44 -0.37 -4.96 0.56
CA VAL A 44 0.16 -6.31 0.35
C VAL A 44 -0.71 -7.31 1.10
N THR A 45 -1.30 -8.24 0.37
CA THR A 45 -1.87 -9.46 0.94
C THR A 45 -0.83 -10.58 0.83
N ILE A 46 -0.60 -11.27 1.94
CA ILE A 46 0.22 -12.47 2.04
C ILE A 46 -0.70 -13.62 2.42
N THR A 47 -0.72 -14.67 1.62
CA THR A 47 -1.50 -15.88 1.91
C THR A 47 -0.56 -17.06 2.08
N THR A 48 -0.64 -17.68 3.26
CA THR A 48 0.11 -18.90 3.63
C THR A 48 -0.90 -19.95 4.06
N GLN A 49 -1.01 -21.04 3.30
CA GLN A 49 -2.01 -22.10 3.54
C GLN A 49 -3.44 -21.54 3.74
N GLU A 50 -3.93 -21.51 4.98
CA GLU A 50 -5.27 -21.04 5.37
C GLU A 50 -5.27 -19.64 6.02
N ARG A 51 -4.10 -19.00 6.17
CA ARG A 51 -3.95 -17.67 6.79
C ARG A 51 -3.75 -16.62 5.71
N GLU A 52 -4.57 -15.58 5.76
CA GLU A 52 -4.42 -14.35 4.99
C GLU A 52 -3.98 -13.22 5.94
N GLU A 53 -2.92 -12.52 5.58
CA GLU A 53 -2.37 -11.37 6.28
C GLU A 53 -2.36 -10.17 5.34
N VAL A 54 -2.93 -9.06 5.77
CA VAL A 54 -3.09 -7.86 4.94
C VAL A 54 -2.31 -6.72 5.58
N ILE A 55 -1.37 -6.17 4.82
CA ILE A 55 -0.59 -4.99 5.17
C ILE A 55 -1.20 -3.81 4.41
N GLU A 56 -2.03 -3.05 5.09
CA GLU A 56 -2.70 -1.86 4.54
C GLU A 56 -1.73 -0.67 4.42
N PRO A 57 -2.08 0.35 3.60
CA PRO A 57 -1.18 1.48 3.33
C PRO A 57 -0.67 2.21 4.58
N ASP A 58 -1.50 2.31 5.61
CA ASP A 58 -1.17 3.02 6.85
C ASP A 58 -0.06 2.34 7.65
N TYR A 59 0.10 1.01 7.52
CA TYR A 59 1.14 0.25 8.23
C TYR A 59 2.55 0.57 7.74
N TRP A 60 2.69 1.01 6.49
CA TRP A 60 4.01 1.35 5.94
C TRP A 60 4.61 2.62 6.54
N SER A 61 3.80 3.44 7.21
CA SER A 61 4.28 4.62 7.93
C SER A 61 4.86 4.30 9.31
N SER A 62 4.76 3.04 9.74
CA SER A 62 5.29 2.58 11.02
C SER A 62 6.82 2.50 11.01
N ASP A 63 7.44 2.86 12.13
CA ASP A 63 8.88 2.65 12.37
C ASP A 63 9.24 1.17 12.53
N TYR A 64 8.24 0.28 12.64
CA TYR A 64 8.45 -1.15 12.80
C TYR A 64 8.49 -1.87 11.45
N PRO A 65 9.45 -2.79 11.24
CA PRO A 65 9.45 -3.62 10.05
C PRO A 65 8.19 -4.49 10.02
N GLN A 66 7.71 -4.78 8.80
CA GLN A 66 6.63 -5.74 8.63
C GLN A 66 7.20 -7.15 8.69
N TYR A 67 6.64 -7.99 9.55
CA TYR A 67 7.08 -9.37 9.74
C TYR A 67 5.96 -10.34 9.42
N THR A 68 6.30 -11.45 8.81
CA THR A 68 5.42 -12.61 8.66
C THR A 68 6.22 -13.89 8.86
N TRP A 69 5.52 -15.02 8.97
CA TRP A 69 6.15 -16.32 9.16
C TRP A 69 5.48 -17.40 8.32
N VAL A 70 6.27 -18.41 7.98
CA VAL A 70 5.84 -19.57 7.20
C VAL A 70 6.66 -20.78 7.63
N ASP A 71 6.13 -21.99 7.51
CA ASP A 71 6.96 -23.19 7.66
C ASP A 71 7.66 -23.50 6.34
N GLU A 72 8.88 -24.03 6.44
CA GLU A 72 9.63 -24.46 5.27
C GLU A 72 8.87 -25.51 4.45
N GLY A 73 8.91 -25.36 3.12
CA GLY A 73 8.22 -26.23 2.18
C GLY A 73 6.76 -25.85 1.95
N GLN A 74 6.30 -24.74 2.52
CA GLN A 74 5.02 -24.15 2.18
C GLN A 74 5.20 -23.01 1.19
N ASP A 75 4.25 -22.90 0.27
CA ASP A 75 4.17 -21.79 -0.66
C ASP A 75 3.60 -20.56 0.04
N MET A 76 4.17 -19.40 -0.27
CA MET A 76 3.61 -18.10 0.08
C MET A 76 3.10 -17.40 -1.17
N ASN A 77 1.82 -17.05 -1.21
CA ASN A 77 1.28 -16.21 -2.27
C ASN A 77 1.28 -14.75 -1.82
N PHE A 78 1.82 -13.88 -2.64
CA PHE A 78 1.79 -12.44 -2.45
C PHE A 78 0.89 -11.82 -3.51
N ARG A 79 0.02 -10.91 -3.07
CA ARG A 79 -0.78 -10.03 -3.92
C ARG A 79 -0.52 -8.59 -3.51
N TYR A 80 0.00 -7.80 -4.43
CA TYR A 80 0.30 -6.39 -4.25
C TYR A 80 -0.69 -5.56 -5.06
N GLU A 81 -1.57 -4.85 -4.37
CA GLU A 81 -2.55 -3.94 -4.96
C GLU A 81 -2.00 -2.51 -4.94
N LEU A 82 -2.05 -1.85 -6.10
CA LEU A 82 -1.80 -0.42 -6.24
C LEU A 82 -3.12 0.29 -6.54
N ASP A 83 -3.51 1.22 -5.67
CA ASP A 83 -4.73 2.03 -5.78
C ASP A 83 -4.36 3.48 -6.13
N ASN A 84 -4.64 3.88 -7.37
CA ASN A 84 -4.40 5.24 -7.83
C ASN A 84 -5.63 6.10 -7.58
N ARG A 85 -5.63 6.87 -6.49
CA ARG A 85 -6.70 7.82 -6.16
C ARG A 85 -6.49 9.21 -6.76
N ARG A 86 -5.60 9.35 -7.75
CA ARG A 86 -5.36 10.61 -8.46
C ARG A 86 -6.27 10.73 -9.67
N PHE A 87 -6.47 11.95 -10.17
CA PHE A 87 -7.21 12.20 -11.43
C PHE A 87 -6.42 11.80 -12.68
N SER A 88 -5.08 11.75 -12.58
CA SER A 88 -4.19 11.41 -13.68
C SER A 88 -3.79 9.94 -13.63
N THR A 89 -3.42 9.39 -14.79
CA THR A 89 -2.76 8.08 -14.86
C THR A 89 -1.49 8.09 -14.03
N TYR A 90 -1.29 7.03 -13.26
CA TYR A 90 -0.05 6.71 -12.58
C TYR A 90 0.72 5.68 -13.39
N SER A 91 2.02 5.87 -13.57
CA SER A 91 2.87 4.91 -14.28
C SER A 91 4.18 4.74 -13.55
N ALA A 92 4.59 3.48 -13.38
CA ALA A 92 5.86 3.14 -12.75
C ALA A 92 6.30 1.74 -13.16
N GLU A 93 7.57 1.44 -12.90
CA GLU A 93 8.08 0.08 -12.91
C GLU A 93 8.05 -0.43 -11.46
N ALA A 94 7.33 -1.53 -11.25
CA ALA A 94 7.28 -2.22 -9.98
C ALA A 94 8.15 -3.47 -10.04
N GLU A 95 8.99 -3.67 -9.04
CA GLU A 95 9.82 -4.86 -8.88
C GLU A 95 9.60 -5.47 -7.50
N ALA A 96 9.44 -6.79 -7.45
CA ALA A 96 9.48 -7.57 -6.21
C ALA A 96 10.67 -8.52 -6.27
N ALA A 97 11.46 -8.58 -5.20
CA ALA A 97 12.67 -9.41 -5.13
C ALA A 97 12.92 -9.97 -3.73
N ILE A 98 13.61 -11.11 -3.70
CA ILE A 98 14.09 -11.76 -2.47
C ILE A 98 15.49 -11.25 -2.14
N TRP A 99 15.68 -10.90 -0.88
CA TRP A 99 16.95 -10.44 -0.33
C TRP A 99 17.32 -11.24 0.91
N PHE A 100 18.59 -11.64 1.00
CA PHE A 100 19.19 -12.16 2.21
C PHE A 100 20.18 -11.12 2.74
N GLY A 101 19.82 -10.50 3.87
CA GLY A 101 20.51 -9.29 4.34
C GLY A 101 20.50 -8.20 3.28
N GLU A 102 21.71 -7.78 2.85
CA GLU A 102 21.92 -6.76 1.82
C GLU A 102 22.14 -7.33 0.42
N THR A 103 22.04 -8.65 0.23
CA THR A 103 22.27 -9.29 -1.07
C THR A 103 20.94 -9.68 -1.71
N LYS A 104 20.65 -9.10 -2.88
CA LYS A 104 19.54 -9.51 -3.75
C LYS A 104 19.83 -10.89 -4.32
N GLN A 105 18.94 -11.86 -4.09
CA GLN A 105 19.11 -13.23 -4.57
C GLN A 105 18.30 -13.50 -5.84
N GLU A 106 17.01 -13.15 -5.82
CA GLU A 106 16.08 -13.52 -6.89
C GLU A 106 15.09 -12.38 -7.15
N VAL A 107 14.79 -12.15 -8.43
CA VAL A 107 13.70 -11.25 -8.85
C VAL A 107 12.45 -12.10 -9.03
N LEU A 108 11.42 -11.81 -8.24
CA LEU A 108 10.13 -12.50 -8.29
C LEU A 108 9.23 -11.94 -9.39
N LEU A 109 9.29 -10.63 -9.58
CA LEU A 109 8.48 -9.90 -10.55
C LEU A 109 9.17 -8.61 -10.97
N THR A 110 9.07 -8.26 -12.25
CA THR A 110 9.32 -6.91 -12.76
C THR A 110 8.23 -6.58 -13.77
N GLN A 111 7.45 -5.52 -13.52
CA GLN A 111 6.34 -5.15 -14.38
C GLN A 111 6.17 -3.63 -14.45
N ALA A 112 6.03 -3.11 -15.67
CA ALA A 112 5.56 -1.75 -15.88
C ALA A 112 4.04 -1.71 -15.67
N VAL A 113 3.60 -0.85 -14.76
CA VAL A 113 2.19 -0.63 -14.42
C VAL A 113 1.72 0.73 -14.93
N ALA A 114 0.46 0.80 -15.35
CA ALA A 114 -0.16 2.03 -15.86
C ALA A 114 -1.62 2.09 -15.42
N ILE A 115 -1.86 2.77 -14.31
CA ILE A 115 -3.13 2.75 -13.59
C ILE A 115 -3.90 4.02 -13.91
N GLY A 116 -5.11 3.90 -14.45
CA GLY A 116 -6.01 5.02 -14.68
C GLY A 116 -6.31 5.83 -13.41
N GLY A 117 -6.87 7.03 -13.56
CA GLY A 117 -7.28 7.80 -12.40
C GLY A 117 -8.47 7.14 -11.69
N PHE A 118 -8.39 7.01 -10.36
CA PHE A 118 -9.35 6.28 -9.52
C PHE A 118 -9.52 4.81 -9.93
N ASP A 119 -8.41 4.18 -10.32
CA ASP A 119 -8.38 2.78 -10.74
C ASP A 119 -7.31 2.01 -9.94
N LYS A 120 -7.30 0.69 -10.11
CA LYS A 120 -6.40 -0.21 -9.39
C LYS A 120 -5.72 -1.19 -10.33
N GLU A 121 -4.55 -1.65 -9.92
CA GLU A 121 -3.85 -2.76 -10.57
C GLU A 121 -3.28 -3.71 -9.52
N GLU A 122 -3.35 -5.00 -9.79
CA GLU A 122 -2.86 -6.06 -8.91
C GLU A 122 -1.70 -6.79 -9.56
N LEU A 123 -0.68 -7.06 -8.74
CA LEU A 123 0.51 -7.82 -9.08
C LEU A 123 0.60 -9.01 -8.13
N SER A 124 0.80 -10.21 -8.66
CA SER A 124 0.84 -11.42 -7.82
C SER A 124 2.01 -12.32 -8.16
N TRP A 125 2.60 -12.91 -7.13
CA TRP A 125 3.68 -13.89 -7.27
C TRP A 125 3.62 -14.91 -6.14
N THR A 126 4.25 -16.06 -6.35
CA THR A 126 4.34 -17.14 -5.37
C THR A 126 5.80 -17.40 -5.04
N ILE A 127 6.07 -17.67 -3.78
CA ILE A 127 7.40 -18.03 -3.27
C ILE A 127 7.34 -19.47 -2.75
N ASP A 128 8.15 -20.35 -3.34
CA ASP A 128 8.41 -21.70 -2.80
C ASP A 128 9.54 -21.61 -1.79
N THR A 129 9.20 -21.73 -0.50
CA THR A 129 10.19 -21.60 0.58
C THR A 129 11.20 -22.73 0.63
N SER A 130 10.91 -23.90 0.04
CA SER A 130 11.87 -25.02 -0.02
C SER A 130 13.05 -24.74 -0.93
N ALA A 131 12.84 -23.94 -1.98
CA ALA A 131 13.87 -23.58 -2.94
C ALA A 131 14.81 -22.47 -2.43
N LEU A 132 14.45 -21.79 -1.33
CA LEU A 132 15.14 -20.60 -0.84
C LEU A 132 16.16 -20.85 0.27
N ARG A 133 16.24 -22.07 0.81
CA ARG A 133 17.17 -22.36 1.91
C ARG A 133 18.62 -22.08 1.46
N PRO A 134 19.34 -21.19 2.16
CA PRO A 134 20.77 -21.00 1.92
C PRO A 134 21.56 -22.27 2.25
N ALA A 135 22.53 -22.61 1.41
CA ALA A 135 23.32 -23.85 1.54
C ALA A 135 24.19 -23.91 2.82
N ASP A 136 24.44 -22.76 3.45
CA ASP A 136 25.21 -22.60 4.69
C ASP A 136 24.35 -22.74 5.96
N ILE A 137 23.02 -22.82 5.85
CA ILE A 137 22.11 -22.94 6.99
C ILE A 137 21.68 -24.40 7.19
N PRO A 138 21.94 -25.03 8.36
CA PRO A 138 21.51 -26.39 8.67
C PRO A 138 20.00 -26.60 8.51
N GLU A 139 19.57 -27.77 8.04
CA GLU A 139 18.14 -28.12 7.80
C GLU A 139 17.23 -27.95 9.03
N ASN A 140 17.79 -27.96 10.25
CA ASN A 140 17.06 -27.83 11.51
C ASN A 140 17.07 -26.39 12.07
N GLN A 141 17.55 -25.41 11.29
CA GLN A 141 17.68 -24.04 11.73
C GLN A 141 16.82 -23.11 10.87
N ASP A 142 15.96 -22.35 11.57
CA ASP A 142 15.17 -21.25 10.99
C ASP A 142 16.07 -20.26 10.24
N PHE A 143 15.52 -19.67 9.19
CA PHE A 143 16.19 -18.61 8.44
C PHE A 143 15.21 -17.49 8.12
N GLU A 144 15.77 -16.34 7.75
CA GLU A 144 14.99 -15.16 7.39
C GLU A 144 15.43 -14.64 6.04
N PHE A 145 14.47 -14.15 5.26
CA PHE A 145 14.72 -13.37 4.05
C PHE A 145 13.77 -12.19 4.02
N SER A 146 14.09 -11.19 3.21
CA SER A 146 13.21 -10.05 2.94
C SER A 146 12.59 -10.18 1.56
N VAL A 147 11.29 -9.93 1.47
CA VAL A 147 10.64 -9.55 0.21
C VAL A 147 10.68 -8.04 0.13
N VAL A 148 11.35 -7.52 -0.89
CA VAL A 148 11.50 -6.09 -1.12
C VAL A 148 10.75 -5.74 -2.39
N ILE A 149 9.78 -4.83 -2.25
CA ILE A 149 8.99 -4.29 -3.34
C ILE A 149 9.47 -2.86 -3.58
N THR A 150 9.90 -2.55 -4.80
CA THR A 150 10.36 -1.21 -5.19
C THR A 150 9.52 -0.65 -6.31
N ARG A 151 9.21 0.64 -6.22
CA ARG A 151 8.41 1.36 -7.22
C ARG A 151 8.58 2.87 -7.06
N ASP A 152 9.00 3.57 -8.11
CA ASP A 152 9.04 5.05 -8.16
C ASP A 152 9.68 5.71 -6.91
N GLY A 153 10.83 5.17 -6.48
CA GLY A 153 11.55 5.64 -5.28
C GLY A 153 10.95 5.23 -3.93
N VAL A 154 9.84 4.47 -3.92
CA VAL A 154 9.29 3.83 -2.73
C VAL A 154 9.86 2.42 -2.60
N GLU A 155 10.29 2.07 -1.39
CA GLU A 155 10.69 0.71 -1.00
C GLU A 155 9.77 0.22 0.12
N ARG A 156 9.20 -0.98 -0.07
CA ARG A 156 8.49 -1.73 0.98
C ARG A 156 9.28 -2.98 1.29
N ARG A 157 9.49 -3.24 2.58
CA ARG A 157 10.24 -4.41 3.04
C ARG A 157 9.39 -5.24 3.99
N ILE A 158 9.27 -6.52 3.68
CA ILE A 158 8.58 -7.52 4.50
C ILE A 158 9.62 -8.58 4.86
N ILE A 159 9.85 -8.78 6.16
CA ILE A 159 10.75 -9.80 6.66
C ILE A 159 9.95 -11.08 6.86
N VAL A 160 10.37 -12.14 6.19
CA VAL A 160 9.76 -13.46 6.26
C VAL A 160 10.67 -14.34 7.11
N ARG A 161 10.13 -14.86 8.20
CA ARG A 161 10.79 -15.92 8.97
C ARG A 161 10.30 -17.29 8.53
N VAL A 162 11.22 -18.15 8.14
CA VAL A 162 10.93 -19.53 7.74
C VAL A 162 11.28 -20.47 8.88
N SER A 163 10.26 -21.13 9.42
CA SER A 163 10.42 -22.12 10.49
C SER A 163 10.83 -23.47 9.90
N SER A 164 11.92 -24.04 10.41
CA SER A 164 12.37 -25.36 9.96
C SER A 164 11.58 -26.49 10.63
N PRO A 165 11.30 -27.60 9.93
CA PRO A 165 10.62 -28.73 10.53
C PRO A 165 11.47 -29.36 11.65
N PRO A 166 10.85 -29.84 12.75
CA PRO A 166 11.57 -30.53 13.80
C PRO A 166 12.16 -31.84 13.29
N ILE A 167 13.39 -32.16 13.73
CA ILE A 167 14.07 -33.44 13.42
C ILE A 167 13.17 -34.60 13.90
N ARG A 168 12.68 -35.42 12.97
CA ARG A 168 12.00 -36.69 13.29
C ARG A 168 13.06 -37.76 13.55
N TYR A 169 13.20 -38.18 14.81
CA TYR A 169 14.05 -39.30 15.23
C TYR A 169 13.38 -40.66 14.98
#